data_AF-A0A780D3S6-F1
#
_entry.id   AF-A0A780D3S6-F1
#
_cell.length_a   1.000
_cell.length_b   1.000
_cell.length_c   1.000
_cell.angle_alpha   90.00
_cell.angle_beta   90.00
_cell.angle_gamma   90.00
#
_symmetry.space_group_name_H-M   'P 1'
#
loop_
_entity.id
_entity.type
_entity.pdbx_description
1 polymer ?
#
loop_
_entity_poly.entity_id
_entity_poly.type
_entity_poly.pdbx_seq_one_letter_code
_entity_poly.pdbx_strand_id
1 'polypeptide(L)'
;MNHLYEQLTALKLTGFRDALKKQLAQPGTYQELGFEERLSLLTAEELTCRENRKAERLIKHARFRLNAELSKLDYRNNRGLDRALIRSLSQ
;
A
#
# COMPACT_ATOMS: atom_id res chain seq x y z
N MET A 1 -9.46 -3.87 24.41
CA MET A 1 -8.49 -3.73 23.31
C MET A 1 -8.30 -5.03 22.51
N ASN A 2 -8.03 -6.18 23.12
CA ASN A 2 -7.70 -7.42 22.38
C ASN A 2 -8.84 -8.02 21.54
N HIS A 3 -10.09 -7.96 22.00
CA HIS A 3 -11.20 -8.59 21.30
C HIS A 3 -11.43 -8.04 19.87
N LEU A 4 -11.30 -6.72 19.68
CA LEU A 4 -11.42 -6.10 18.36
C LEU A 4 -10.28 -6.56 17.43
N TYR A 5 -9.04 -6.64 17.94
CA TYR A 5 -7.89 -7.12 17.16
C TYR A 5 -8.03 -8.59 16.75
N GLU A 6 -8.61 -9.41 17.62
CA GLU A 6 -8.92 -10.82 17.35
C GLU A 6 -10.01 -10.93 16.27
N GLN A 7 -11.10 -10.17 16.40
CA GLN A 7 -12.17 -10.12 15.38
C GLN A 7 -11.65 -9.67 14.02
N LEU A 8 -10.85 -8.59 13.97
CA LEU A 8 -10.25 -8.10 12.73
C LEU A 8 -9.30 -9.14 12.11
N THR A 9 -8.56 -9.88 12.94
CA THR A 9 -7.68 -10.95 12.47
C THR A 9 -8.49 -12.14 11.94
N ALA A 10 -9.57 -12.54 12.62
CA ALA A 10 -10.48 -13.60 12.17
C ALA A 10 -11.15 -13.25 10.83
N LEU A 11 -11.55 -11.98 10.64
CA LEU A 11 -12.10 -11.46 9.39
C LEU A 11 -11.05 -11.21 8.29
N LYS A 12 -9.76 -11.45 8.59
CA LYS A 12 -8.62 -11.20 7.69
C LYS A 12 -8.50 -9.73 7.25
N LEU A 13 -8.95 -8.79 8.09
CA LEU A 13 -8.86 -7.34 7.89
C LEU A 13 -7.54 -6.80 8.43
N THR A 14 -6.42 -7.31 7.93
CA THR A 14 -5.09 -7.03 8.49
C THR A 14 -4.62 -5.60 8.24
N GLY A 15 -4.95 -5.01 7.08
CA GLY A 15 -4.60 -3.63 6.75
C GLY A 15 -5.37 -2.67 7.65
N PHE A 16 -6.68 -2.91 7.82
CA PHE A 16 -7.51 -2.16 8.78
C PHE A 16 -6.92 -2.24 10.20
N ARG A 17 -6.59 -3.45 10.64
CA ARG A 17 -6.03 -3.72 11.96
C ARG A 17 -4.73 -2.94 12.21
N ASP A 18 -3.84 -2.94 11.24
CA ASP A 18 -2.53 -2.31 11.36
C ASP A 18 -2.66 -0.78 11.26
N ALA A 19 -3.56 -0.28 10.41
CA ALA A 19 -3.94 1.14 10.36
C ALA A 19 -4.54 1.63 11.68
N LEU A 20 -5.42 0.83 12.31
CA LEU A 20 -5.99 1.14 13.62
C LEU A 20 -4.91 1.23 14.71
N LYS A 21 -3.91 0.33 14.70
CA LYS A 21 -2.75 0.44 15.60
C LYS A 21 -1.98 1.75 15.40
N LYS A 22 -1.77 2.15 14.14
CA LYS A 22 -1.08 3.41 13.82
C LYS A 22 -1.86 4.63 14.31
N GLN A 23 -3.18 4.67 14.06
CA GLN A 23 -4.05 5.77 14.52
C GLN A 23 -4.05 5.89 16.05
N LEU A 24 -4.06 4.76 16.78
CA LEU A 24 -3.97 4.76 18.24
C LEU A 24 -2.60 5.21 18.77
N ALA A 25 -1.52 4.93 18.03
CA ALA A 25 -0.18 5.39 18.38
C ALA A 25 0.01 6.90 18.13
N GLN A 26 -0.79 7.51 17.25
CA GLN A 26 -0.73 8.92 16.89
C GLN A 26 -2.11 9.59 16.94
N PRO A 27 -2.71 9.77 18.14
CA PRO A 27 -4.08 10.26 18.26
C PRO A 27 -4.27 11.69 17.71
N GLY A 28 -3.26 12.56 17.88
CA GLY A 28 -3.34 13.97 17.51
C GLY A 28 -3.58 14.22 16.01
N THR A 29 -3.13 13.31 15.14
CA THR A 29 -3.29 13.43 13.67
C THR A 29 -4.72 13.19 13.20
N TYR A 30 -5.54 12.49 14.00
CA TYR A 30 -6.89 12.04 13.60
C TYR A 30 -7.99 12.58 14.53
N GLN A 31 -7.66 13.52 15.43
CA GLN A 31 -8.62 14.08 16.38
C GLN A 31 -9.63 15.02 15.73
N GLU A 32 -9.24 15.71 14.65
CA GLU A 32 -10.11 16.65 13.92
C GLU A 32 -11.07 15.95 12.95
N LEU A 33 -10.86 14.66 12.67
CA LEU A 33 -11.68 13.90 11.73
C LEU A 33 -12.91 13.30 12.42
N GLY A 34 -14.03 13.35 11.71
CA GLY A 34 -15.25 12.66 12.08
C GLY A 34 -15.09 11.13 12.14
N PHE A 35 -16.05 10.45 12.75
CA PHE A 35 -16.02 8.99 12.84
C PHE A 35 -16.03 8.31 11.47
N GLU A 36 -16.93 8.72 10.57
CA GLU A 36 -17.03 8.14 9.23
C GLU A 36 -15.76 8.37 8.40
N GLU A 37 -15.15 9.56 8.52
CA GLU A 37 -13.90 9.88 7.82
C GLU A 37 -12.75 8.99 8.30
N ARG A 38 -12.61 8.82 9.62
CA ARG A 38 -11.61 7.88 10.17
C ARG A 38 -11.88 6.44 9.75
N LEU A 39 -13.15 6.03 9.73
CA LEU A 39 -13.53 4.70 9.29
C LEU A 39 -13.19 4.49 7.81
N SER A 40 -13.46 5.50 6.97
CA SER A 40 -13.11 5.52 5.54
C SER A 40 -11.60 5.40 5.31
N LEU A 41 -10.77 6.05 6.12
CA LEU A 41 -9.31 5.89 6.06
C LEU A 41 -8.88 4.46 6.40
N LEU A 42 -9.47 3.85 7.42
CA LEU A 42 -9.16 2.48 7.83
C LEU A 42 -9.58 1.46 6.78
N THR A 43 -10.74 1.66 6.12
CA THR A 43 -11.20 0.79 5.03
C THR A 43 -10.38 0.99 3.75
N ALA A 44 -9.98 2.22 3.44
CA ALA A 44 -9.08 2.51 2.32
C ALA A 44 -7.73 1.77 2.48
N GLU A 45 -7.12 1.83 3.66
CA GLU A 45 -5.88 1.08 3.96
C GLU A 45 -6.04 -0.44 3.77
N GLU A 46 -7.18 -0.99 4.15
CA GLU A 46 -7.48 -2.41 3.90
C GLU A 46 -7.58 -2.74 2.41
N LEU A 47 -8.26 -1.90 1.63
CA LEU A 47 -8.38 -2.07 0.18
C LEU A 47 -7.01 -2.02 -0.50
N THR A 48 -6.21 -1.00 -0.20
CA THR A 48 -4.84 -0.87 -0.72
C THR A 48 -3.97 -2.07 -0.33
N CYS A 49 -4.07 -2.55 0.91
CA CYS A 49 -3.34 -3.74 1.35
C CYS A 49 -3.73 -4.99 0.53
N ARG A 50 -5.01 -5.16 0.21
CA ARG A 50 -5.49 -6.29 -0.62
C ARG A 50 -5.04 -6.18 -2.06
N GLU A 51 -5.07 -4.98 -2.63
CA GLU A 51 -4.59 -4.71 -3.99
C GLU A 51 -3.10 -4.99 -4.11
N ASN A 52 -2.29 -4.52 -3.15
CA ASN A 52 -0.86 -4.78 -3.11
C ASN A 52 -0.57 -6.28 -3.04
N ARG A 53 -1.24 -7.03 -2.14
CA ARG A 53 -1.09 -8.49 -2.07
C ARG A 53 -1.54 -9.20 -3.35
N LYS A 54 -2.56 -8.68 -4.03
CA LYS A 54 -2.99 -9.22 -5.33
C LYS A 54 -1.90 -8.99 -6.37
N ALA A 55 -1.35 -7.79 -6.45
CA ALA A 55 -0.25 -7.46 -7.36
C ALA A 55 0.99 -8.31 -7.09
N GLU A 56 1.43 -8.43 -5.84
CA GLU A 56 2.56 -9.27 -5.43
C GLU A 56 2.37 -10.74 -5.85
N ARG A 57 1.16 -11.29 -5.64
CA ARG A 57 0.84 -12.65 -6.09
C ARG A 57 0.92 -12.77 -7.60
N LEU A 58 0.33 -11.83 -8.34
CA LEU A 58 0.36 -11.84 -9.81
C LEU A 58 1.79 -11.76 -10.34
N ILE A 59 2.62 -10.88 -9.78
CA ILE A 59 4.04 -10.75 -10.12
C ILE A 59 4.78 -12.08 -9.86
N LYS A 60 4.57 -12.68 -8.68
CA LYS A 60 5.17 -13.98 -8.32
C LYS A 60 4.73 -15.10 -9.27
N HIS A 61 3.46 -15.11 -9.69
CA HIS A 61 2.93 -16.10 -10.63
C HIS A 61 3.40 -15.88 -12.06
N ALA A 62 3.63 -14.63 -12.47
CA ALA A 62 4.14 -14.30 -13.80
C ALA A 62 5.57 -14.83 -14.03
N ARG A 63 6.31 -15.14 -12.95
CA ARG A 63 7.67 -15.71 -13.00
C ARG A 63 8.58 -14.93 -13.94
N PHE A 64 8.56 -13.60 -13.82
CA PHE A 64 9.41 -12.75 -14.64
C PHE A 64 10.86 -13.20 -14.53
N ARG A 65 11.52 -13.37 -15.68
CA ARG A 65 12.93 -13.81 -15.75
C ARG A 65 13.87 -12.82 -15.04
N LEU A 66 13.47 -11.56 -14.95
CA LEU A 66 14.24 -10.48 -14.35
C LEU A 66 13.35 -9.76 -13.31
N ASN A 67 13.90 -9.54 -12.12
CA ASN A 67 13.32 -8.62 -11.13
C ASN A 67 13.72 -7.19 -11.52
N ALA A 68 12.96 -6.62 -12.47
CA ALA A 68 13.19 -5.27 -12.98
C ALA A 68 12.66 -4.23 -11.98
N GLU A 69 13.50 -3.25 -11.66
CA GLU A 69 13.16 -2.11 -10.81
C GLU A 69 13.50 -0.82 -11.55
N LEU A 70 12.71 0.24 -11.33
CA LEU A 70 12.94 1.56 -11.93
C LEU A 70 14.32 2.14 -11.56
N SER A 71 14.85 1.81 -10.38
CA SER A 71 16.20 2.18 -9.92
C SER A 71 17.31 1.58 -10.80
N LYS A 72 17.05 0.44 -11.45
CA LYS A 72 17.99 -0.28 -12.31
C LYS A 72 17.84 0.10 -13.78
N LEU A 73 17.02 1.12 -14.09
CA LEU A 73 16.77 1.54 -15.45
C LEU A 73 18.00 2.24 -16.03
N ASP A 74 18.60 1.64 -17.06
CA ASP A 74 19.75 2.24 -17.74
C ASP A 74 19.29 3.27 -18.77
N TYR A 75 19.62 4.53 -18.48
CA TYR A 75 19.33 5.69 -19.30
C TYR A 75 20.51 6.09 -20.20
N ARG A 76 21.60 5.30 -20.25
CA ARG A 76 22.72 5.52 -21.17
C ARG A 76 22.28 5.16 -22.59
N ASN A 77 22.65 6.03 -23.53
CA ASN A 77 21.92 6.35 -24.75
C ASN A 77 21.82 5.21 -25.81
N ASN A 78 20.59 4.95 -26.29
CA ASN A 78 20.13 4.54 -27.65
C ASN A 78 18.60 4.23 -27.65
N ARG A 79 17.96 4.17 -26.46
CA ARG A 79 16.53 3.86 -26.31
C ARG A 79 15.59 5.08 -26.31
N GLY A 80 16.12 6.30 -26.35
CA GLY A 80 15.30 7.53 -26.39
C GLY A 80 14.39 7.74 -25.18
N LEU A 81 14.72 7.17 -24.01
CA LEU A 81 13.89 7.25 -22.81
C LEU A 81 14.06 8.63 -22.15
N ASP A 82 12.99 9.42 -22.13
CA ASP A 82 12.94 10.68 -21.41
C ASP A 82 12.84 10.44 -19.89
N ARG A 83 13.88 10.90 -19.17
CA ARG A 83 13.96 10.81 -17.70
C ARG A 83 12.83 11.56 -17.01
N ALA A 84 12.40 12.70 -17.57
CA ALA A 84 11.33 13.51 -16.98
C ALA A 84 9.99 12.76 -17.05
N LEU A 85 9.68 12.20 -18.21
CA LEU A 85 8.49 11.38 -18.42
C LEU A 85 8.50 10.10 -17.57
N ILE A 86 9.60 9.35 -17.54
CA ILE A 86 9.68 8.15 -16.70
C ILE A 86 9.47 8.50 -15.22
N ARG A 87 10.04 9.63 -14.77
CA ARG A 87 9.84 10.10 -13.39
C ARG A 87 8.39 10.44 -13.11
N SER A 88 7.70 11.16 -13.98
CA SER A 88 6.28 11.50 -13.78
C SER A 88 5.36 10.28 -13.77
N LEU A 89 5.71 9.21 -14.51
CA LEU A 89 4.93 7.97 -14.56
C LEU A 89 5.22 7.02 -13.38
N SER A 90 6.29 7.27 -12.63
CA SER A 90 6.72 6.44 -11.48
C SER A 90 6.31 6.98 -10.11
N GLN A 91 5.65 8.14 -10.08
CA GLN A 91 5.06 8.73 -8.87
C GLN A 91 3.66 8.15 -8.64
#